data_AF-A0AAU4ZF74-F1
#
_entry.id   AF-A0AAU4ZF74-F1
#
_cell.length_a   1.000
_cell.length_b   1.000
_cell.length_c   1.000
_cell.angle_alpha   90.00
_cell.angle_beta   90.00
_cell.angle_gamma   90.00
#
_symmetry.space_group_name_H-M   'P 1'
#
loop_
_entity.id
_entity.type
_entity.pdbx_description
1 polymer ?
#
loop_
_entity_poly.entity_id
_entity_poly.type
_entity_poly.pdbx_seq_one_letter_code
_entity_poly.pdbx_strand_id
1 'polypeptide(L)' 'MAIELNDELIELERAAWAEQQANALTVETAARVQAAITAHAAATGQGRFDVERELKRVVRHPAEDDGPSKV' A
#
# COMPACT_ATOMS: atom_id res chain seq x y z
N MET A 1 12.84 1.58 -10.76
CA MET A 1 13.49 0.97 -9.58
C MET A 1 12.39 0.29 -8.80
N ALA A 2 12.56 -0.98 -8.41
CA ALA A 2 11.58 -1.67 -7.57
C ALA A 2 11.56 -1.03 -6.17
N ILE A 3 10.38 -0.89 -5.59
CA ILE A 3 10.21 -0.39 -4.22
C ILE A 3 10.10 -1.60 -3.31
N GLU A 4 11.05 -1.74 -2.40
CA GLU A 4 11.03 -2.76 -1.36
C GLU A 4 10.02 -2.35 -0.27
N LEU A 5 8.87 -3.01 -0.22
CA LEU A 5 7.89 -2.82 0.85
C LEU A 5 8.18 -3.78 2.00
N ASN A 6 7.95 -3.35 3.24
CA ASN A 6 8.03 -4.26 4.38
C ASN A 6 6.69 -4.96 4.65
N ASP A 7 6.75 -6.14 5.27
CA ASP A 7 5.57 -6.97 5.54
C ASP A 7 4.55 -6.27 6.43
N GLU A 8 5.01 -5.49 7.42
CA GLU A 8 4.12 -4.75 8.32
C GLU A 8 3.26 -3.73 7.56
N LEU A 9 3.82 -3.01 6.60
CA LEU A 9 3.09 -2.06 5.77
C LEU A 9 2.10 -2.77 4.85
N ILE A 10 2.49 -3.93 4.29
CA ILE A 10 1.62 -4.76 3.47
C ILE A 10 0.41 -5.26 4.29
N GLU A 11 0.63 -5.81 5.48
CA GLU A 11 -0.44 -6.33 6.33
C GLU A 11 -1.38 -5.22 6.82
N LEU A 12 -0.83 -4.05 7.14
CA LEU A 12 -1.64 -2.88 7.53
C LEU A 12 -2.56 -2.42 6.39
N GLU A 13 -2.05 -2.37 5.16
CA GLU A 13 -2.87 -2.04 3.99
C GLU A 13 -3.86 -3.17 3.66
N ARG A 14 -3.50 -4.45 3.82
CA ARG A 14 -4.44 -5.58 3.63
C ARG A 14 -5.63 -5.48 4.58
N ALA A 15 -5.39 -5.16 5.86
CA ALA A 15 -6.44 -4.96 6.83
C ALA A 15 -7.34 -3.76 6.46
N ALA A 16 -6.73 -2.62 6.13
CA ALA A 16 -7.46 -1.43 5.69
C ALA A 16 -8.26 -1.68 4.41
N TRP A 17 -7.71 -2.46 3.48
CA TRP A 17 -8.39 -2.83 2.24
C TRP A 17 -9.58 -3.75 2.50
N ALA A 18 -9.46 -4.73 3.40
CA ALA A 18 -10.58 -5.56 3.81
C ALA A 18 -11.71 -4.73 4.47
N GLU A 19 -11.35 -3.78 5.34
CA GLU A 19 -12.31 -2.83 5.92
C GLU A 19 -12.98 -1.96 4.85
N GLN A 20 -12.21 -1.47 3.87
CA GLN A 20 -12.74 -0.67 2.76
C GLN A 20 -13.74 -1.47 1.91
N GLN A 21 -13.43 -2.72 1.59
CA GLN A 21 -14.31 -3.62 0.83
C GLN A 21 -15.60 -3.95 1.61
N ALA A 22 -15.54 -3.96 2.95
CA ALA A 22 -16.70 -4.13 3.82
C ALA A 22 -17.46 -2.82 4.10
N ASN A 23 -17.03 -1.69 3.52
CA ASN A 23 -17.55 -0.35 3.82
C ASN A 23 -17.51 -0.01 5.32
N ALA A 24 -16.48 -0.49 6.01
CA ALA A 24 -16.25 -0.35 7.44
C ALA A 24 -14.95 0.42 7.77
N LEU A 25 -14.22 0.90 6.76
CA LEU A 25 -12.96 1.62 6.94
C LEU A 25 -13.16 2.87 7.80
N THR A 26 -12.36 2.96 8.86
CA THR A 26 -12.36 4.12 9.75
C THR A 26 -11.28 5.13 9.36
N VAL A 27 -11.47 6.39 9.77
CA VAL A 27 -10.44 7.44 9.63
C VAL A 27 -9.17 7.07 10.39
N GLU A 28 -9.30 6.41 11.54
CA GLU A 28 -8.16 5.96 12.35
C GLU A 28 -7.34 4.90 11.61
N THR A 29 -7.98 3.87 11.04
CA THR A 29 -7.30 2.86 10.23
C THR A 29 -6.58 3.50 9.04
N ALA A 30 -7.27 4.39 8.31
CA ALA A 30 -6.68 5.08 7.16
C ALA A 30 -5.48 5.97 7.56
N ALA A 31 -5.56 6.66 8.70
CA ALA A 31 -4.47 7.48 9.22
C ALA A 31 -3.25 6.64 9.61
N ARG A 32 -3.46 5.47 10.22
CA ARG A 32 -2.37 4.52 10.55
C ARG A 32 -1.63 4.07 9.30
N VAL A 33 -2.35 3.71 8.23
CA VAL A 33 -1.73 3.37 6.93
C VAL A 33 -0.88 4.53 6.41
N GLN A 34 -1.43 5.75 6.36
CA GLN A 34 -0.71 6.91 5.83
C GLN A 34 0.53 7.27 6.67
N ALA A 35 0.46 7.10 8.00
CA ALA A 35 1.60 7.28 8.88
C ALA A 35 2.70 6.24 8.60
N ALA A 36 2.32 4.97 8.42
CA ALA A 36 3.25 3.89 8.10
C ALA A 36 3.93 4.09 6.74
N ILE A 37 3.18 4.48 5.69
CA ILE A 37 3.74 4.84 4.38
C ILE A 37 4.77 5.96 4.53
N THR A 38 4.45 7.00 5.30
CA THR A 38 5.34 8.15 5.51
C THR A 38 6.62 7.73 6.24
N ALA A 39 6.50 6.93 7.29
CA ALA A 39 7.64 6.42 8.05
C ALA A 39 8.53 5.52 7.17
N HIS A 40 7.93 4.62 6.39
CA HIS A 40 8.67 3.74 5.49
C HIS A 40 9.42 4.53 4.40
N ALA A 41 8.74 5.47 3.73
CA ALA A 41 9.35 6.33 2.72
C ALA A 41 10.53 7.15 3.28
N ALA A 42 10.40 7.68 4.50
CA ALA A 42 11.49 8.39 5.17
C ALA A 42 12.66 7.46 5.52
N ALA A 43 12.40 6.24 5.97
CA ALA A 43 13.43 5.27 6.34
C ALA A 43 14.22 4.74 5.14
N THR A 44 13.58 4.60 3.98
CA THR A 44 14.21 4.09 2.75
C THR A 44 14.72 5.19 1.82
N GLY A 45 14.45 6.46 2.12
CA GLY A 45 14.79 7.60 1.26
C GLY A 45 13.97 7.65 -0.04
N GLN A 46 12.81 6.98 -0.07
CA GLN A 46 11.92 6.90 -1.23
C GLN A 46 10.84 7.99 -1.21
N GLY A 47 10.20 8.23 -2.35
CA GLY A 47 9.06 9.11 -2.44
C GLY A 47 7.80 8.48 -1.83
N ARG A 48 7.11 9.20 -0.93
CA ARG A 48 5.85 8.73 -0.31
C ARG A 48 4.81 8.27 -1.33
N PHE A 49 4.68 9.01 -2.44
CA PHE A 49 3.74 8.68 -3.51
C PHE A 49 4.09 7.38 -4.23
N ASP A 50 5.38 7.14 -4.47
CA ASP A 50 5.85 5.92 -5.11
C ASP A 50 5.61 4.70 -4.21
N VAL A 51 5.91 4.82 -2.91
CA VAL A 51 5.63 3.79 -1.90
C VAL A 51 4.14 3.49 -1.81
N GLU A 52 3.29 4.51 -1.73
CA GLU A 52 1.83 4.33 -1.68
C GLU A 52 1.28 3.67 -2.95
N ARG A 53 1.79 4.05 -4.13
CA ARG A 53 1.38 3.44 -5.40
C ARG A 53 1.72 1.95 -5.43
N GLU A 54 2.96 1.61 -5.08
CA GLU A 54 3.41 0.21 -5.08
C GLU A 54 2.64 -0.62 -4.06
N LEU A 55 2.43 -0.09 -2.85
CA LEU A 55 1.66 -0.75 -1.80
C LEU A 55 0.25 -1.08 -2.27
N LYS A 56 -0.43 -0.11 -2.91
CA LYS A 56 -1.77 -0.32 -3.46
C LYS A 56 -1.78 -1.33 -4.60
N ARG A 57 -0.75 -1.31 -5.47
CA ARG A 57 -0.59 -2.31 -6.54
C ARG A 57 -0.51 -3.72 -5.96
N VAL A 58 0.39 -3.94 -5.01
CA VAL A 58 0.61 -5.25 -4.37
C VAL A 58 -0.62 -5.76 -3.62
N VAL A 59 -1.32 -4.88 -2.90
CA VAL A 59 -2.43 -5.31 -2.03
C VAL A 59 -3.78 -5.36 -2.75
N ARG A 60 -4.08 -4.34 -3.56
CA ARG A 60 -5.42 -4.17 -4.16
C ARG A 60 -5.50 -4.79 -5.56
N HIS A 61 -4.36 -5.00 -6.21
CA HIS A 61 -4.26 -5.48 -7.58
C HIS A 61 -3.25 -6.63 -7.77
N PRO A 62 -3.31 -7.70 -6.96
CA PRO A 62 -2.32 -8.80 -7.02
C PRO A 62 -2.31 -9.56 -8.35
N ALA A 63 -3.36 -9.44 -9.18
CA ALA A 63 -3.43 -10.05 -10.51
C ALA A 63 -2.76 -9.22 -11.62
N GLU A 64 -2.39 -7.96 -11.35
CA GLU A 64 -1.68 -7.11 -12.32
C GLU A 64 -0.16 -7.39 -12.36
N ASP A 65 0.33 -8.36 -11.58
CA ASP A 65 1.71 -8.86 -11.63
C ASP A 65 2.00 -9.81 -12.81
N ASP A 66 0.97 -10.29 -13.53
CA ASP A 66 1.11 -11.30 -14.61
C ASP A 66 0.85 -10.73 -16.03
N GLY A 67 1.54 -9.65 -16.41
CA GLY A 67 1.72 -9.33 -17.84
C GLY A 67 1.58 -7.86 -18.24
N PRO A 68 2.05 -7.50 -19.46
CA PRO A 68 2.15 -6.12 -19.90
C PRO A 68 0.74 -5.52 -20.04
N SER A 69 0.57 -4.34 -19.45
CA SER A 69 -0.62 -3.48 -19.60
C SER A 69 -1.09 -3.47 -21.04
N LYS A 70 -2.30 -3.99 -21.30
CA LYS A 70 -2.91 -3.96 -22.63
C LYS A 70 -3.39 -2.53 -22.92
N VAL A 71 -2.67 -1.91 -23.86
CA VAL A 71 -3.02 -0.84 -24.83
C VAL A 71 -4.01 0.25 -24.41
#